data_AF-A0AAV6A7P3-F1
#
_entry.id   AF-A0AAV6A7P3-F1
#
_cell.length_a   1.000
_cell.length_b   1.000
_cell.length_c   1.000
_cell.angle_alpha   90.00
_cell.angle_beta   90.00
_cell.angle_gamma   90.00
#
_symmetry.space_group_name_H-M   'P 1'
#
loop_
_entity.id
_entity.type
_entity.pdbx_description
1 polymer ?
#
loop_
_entity_poly.entity_id
_entity_poly.type
_entity_poly.pdbx_seq_one_letter_code
_entity_poly.pdbx_strand_id
1 'polypeptide(L)'
;MDAWTPIFTDNEHVQRARGLASQIETWADHIERERRLARPVLDALFAQGMFRLLLPRSLDGAEIDPVTFVTVIEEIAKADASTAWCLCQASGCS
;
A
#
# COMPACT_ATOMS: atom_id res chain seq x y z
N MET A 1 -30.60 -6.84 -11.84
CA MET A 1 -30.40 -7.21 -10.41
C MET A 1 -29.05 -7.87 -10.39
N ASP A 2 -28.03 -7.04 -10.32
CA ASP A 2 -26.73 -7.39 -10.88
C ASP A 2 -25.96 -8.15 -9.81
N ALA A 3 -25.56 -9.35 -10.16
CA ALA A 3 -24.88 -10.27 -9.28
C ALA A 3 -23.61 -9.60 -8.73
N TRP A 4 -23.57 -9.42 -7.40
CA TRP A 4 -22.35 -9.08 -6.68
C TRP A 4 -21.34 -10.20 -6.95
N THR A 5 -20.47 -9.98 -7.92
CA THR A 5 -19.36 -10.87 -8.21
C THR A 5 -18.23 -10.41 -7.29
N PRO A 6 -17.74 -11.26 -6.37
CA PRO A 6 -16.61 -10.88 -5.53
C PRO A 6 -15.43 -10.56 -6.45
N ILE A 7 -14.88 -9.35 -6.36
CA ILE A 7 -13.64 -9.00 -7.03
C ILE A 7 -12.55 -9.78 -6.29
N PHE A 8 -12.24 -10.98 -6.78
CA PHE A 8 -11.29 -11.86 -6.14
C PHE A 8 -9.87 -11.30 -6.26
N THR A 9 -9.17 -11.45 -5.15
CA THR A 9 -8.01 -10.70 -4.67
C THR A 9 -6.68 -11.15 -5.26
N ASP A 10 -6.67 -11.51 -6.54
CA ASP A 10 -5.43 -11.82 -7.27
C ASP A 10 -5.06 -10.63 -8.17
N ASN A 11 -4.71 -9.54 -7.50
CA ASN A 11 -4.25 -8.32 -8.13
C ASN A 11 -2.76 -8.15 -7.87
N GLU A 12 -1.99 -7.83 -8.92
CA GLU A 12 -0.53 -7.72 -8.80
C GLU A 12 -0.09 -6.69 -7.74
N HIS A 13 -0.84 -5.61 -7.53
CA HIS A 13 -0.52 -4.59 -6.53
C HIS A 13 -0.71 -5.13 -5.11
N VAL A 14 -1.71 -5.97 -4.89
CA VAL A 14 -1.92 -6.67 -3.62
C VAL A 14 -0.78 -7.66 -3.37
N GLN A 15 -0.32 -8.38 -4.40
CA GLN A 15 0.82 -9.30 -4.25
C GLN A 15 2.12 -8.54 -3.92
N ARG A 16 2.35 -7.39 -4.56
CA ARG A 16 3.49 -6.51 -4.23
C ARG A 16 3.41 -5.99 -2.79
N ALA A 17 2.21 -5.63 -2.32
CA ALA A 17 1.99 -5.20 -0.93
C ALA A 17 2.31 -6.32 0.08
N ARG A 18 1.84 -7.54 -0.18
CA ARG A 18 2.19 -8.73 0.63
C ARG A 18 3.70 -8.99 0.65
N GLY A 19 4.37 -8.80 -0.48
CA GLY A 19 5.82 -8.94 -0.59
C GLY A 19 6.63 -7.96 0.26
N LEU A 20 6.02 -6.86 0.72
CA LEU A 20 6.67 -5.87 1.58
C LEU A 20 6.56 -6.18 3.08
N ALA A 21 5.69 -7.12 3.47
CA ALA A 21 5.33 -7.34 4.88
C ALA A 21 6.54 -7.59 5.79
N SER A 22 7.41 -8.56 5.43
CA SER A 22 8.58 -8.92 6.24
C SER A 22 9.57 -7.75 6.41
N GLN A 23 9.74 -6.95 5.36
CA GLN A 23 10.60 -5.76 5.42
C GLN A 23 9.99 -4.69 6.32
N ILE A 24 8.68 -4.46 6.25
CA ILE A 24 7.99 -3.49 7.11
C ILE A 24 8.06 -3.93 8.57
N GLU A 25 7.74 -5.19 8.87
CA GLU A 25 7.79 -5.78 10.22
C GLU A 25 9.18 -5.62 10.84
N THR A 26 10.25 -5.83 10.06
CA THR A 26 11.64 -5.66 10.52
C THR A 26 11.92 -4.26 11.07
N TRP A 27 11.22 -3.23 10.58
CA TRP A 27 11.44 -1.84 10.97
C TRP A 27 10.34 -1.26 11.87
N ALA A 28 9.30 -2.03 12.22
CA ALA A 28 8.15 -1.54 13.00
C ALA A 28 8.57 -0.91 14.34
N ASP A 29 9.41 -1.59 15.13
CA ASP A 29 9.92 -1.05 16.41
C ASP A 29 10.74 0.24 16.25
N HIS A 30 11.46 0.38 15.12
CA HIS A 30 12.17 1.61 14.81
C HIS A 30 11.18 2.73 14.47
N ILE A 31 10.16 2.45 13.68
CA ILE A 31 9.12 3.42 13.29
C ILE A 31 8.40 3.93 14.54
N GLU A 32 8.01 3.04 15.44
CA GLU A 32 7.33 3.39 16.69
C GLU A 32 8.20 4.30 17.57
N ARG A 33 9.45 3.90 17.81
CA ARG A 33 10.39 4.67 18.65
C ARG A 33 10.72 6.04 18.06
N GLU A 34 11.01 6.09 16.77
CA GLU A 34 11.45 7.31 16.09
C GLU A 34 10.29 8.21 15.64
N ARG A 35 9.04 7.71 15.73
CA ARG A 35 7.80 8.40 15.35
C ARG A 35 7.83 8.91 13.91
N ARG A 36 8.45 8.15 13.01
CA ARG A 36 8.54 8.42 11.58
C ARG A 36 8.82 7.13 10.81
N LEU A 37 8.42 7.09 9.53
CA LEU A 37 8.76 5.95 8.68
C LEU A 37 10.28 5.77 8.56
N ALA A 38 10.72 4.52 8.67
CA ALA A 38 12.10 4.15 8.43
C ALA A 38 12.43 4.34 6.96
N ARG A 39 13.58 4.93 6.65
CA ARG A 39 14.02 5.18 5.27
C ARG A 39 13.99 3.91 4.40
N PRO A 40 14.44 2.73 4.88
CA PRO A 40 14.37 1.50 4.09
C PRO A 40 12.95 1.05 3.74
N VAL A 41 11.97 1.30 4.62
CA VAL A 41 10.56 1.00 4.35
C VAL A 41 10.03 1.95 3.28
N LEU A 42 10.33 3.24 3.41
CA LEU A 42 9.91 4.25 2.43
C LEU A 42 10.48 3.96 1.03
N ASP A 43 11.77 3.63 0.94
CA ASP A 43 12.42 3.30 -0.33
C ASP A 43 11.79 2.05 -0.98
N ALA A 44 11.42 1.04 -0.18
CA ALA A 44 10.74 -0.16 -0.68
C ALA A 44 9.32 0.12 -1.21
N LEU A 45 8.56 0.97 -0.50
CA LEU A 45 7.24 1.42 -0.95
C LEU A 45 7.34 2.18 -2.29
N PHE A 46 8.34 3.03 -2.45
CA PHE A 46 8.61 3.71 -3.74
C PHE A 46 8.99 2.73 -4.84
N ALA A 47 9.91 1.80 -4.56
CA ALA A 47 10.35 0.80 -5.54
C ALA A 47 9.20 -0.10 -6.04
N GLN A 48 8.22 -0.38 -5.18
CA GLN A 48 7.04 -1.17 -5.56
C GLN A 48 5.91 -0.33 -6.18
N GLY A 49 6.07 0.99 -6.28
CA GLY A 49 5.10 1.89 -6.89
C GLY A 49 3.87 2.18 -6.02
N MET A 50 3.95 1.97 -4.70
CA MET A 50 2.80 2.07 -3.80
C MET A 50 2.19 3.49 -3.75
N PHE A 51 3.00 4.52 -3.93
CA PHE A 51 2.53 5.93 -3.97
C PHE A 51 1.88 6.34 -5.31
N ARG A 52 1.69 5.40 -6.24
CA ARG A 52 1.20 5.70 -7.60
C ARG A 52 -0.05 4.90 -7.96
N LEU A 53 -0.65 4.24 -6.97
CA LEU A 53 -1.76 3.31 -7.18
C LEU A 53 -3.01 4.01 -7.74
N LEU A 54 -3.33 5.20 -7.24
CA LEU A 54 -4.52 5.97 -7.64
C LEU A 54 -4.25 7.03 -8.72
N LEU A 55 -2.99 7.18 -9.15
CA LEU A 55 -2.66 8.14 -10.21
C LEU A 55 -3.18 7.66 -11.57
N PRO A 56 -3.60 8.56 -12.47
CA PRO A 56 -3.97 8.22 -13.85
C PRO A 56 -2.81 7.56 -14.61
N ARG A 57 -3.13 6.66 -15.55
CA ARG A 57 -2.14 6.03 -16.44
C ARG A 57 -1.37 7.04 -17.28
N SER A 58 -2.00 8.18 -17.64
CA SER A 58 -1.36 9.27 -18.38
C SER A 58 -0.23 9.96 -17.60
N LEU A 59 -0.19 9.77 -16.28
CA LEU A 59 0.87 10.25 -15.40
C LEU A 59 1.74 9.09 -14.90
N ASP A 60 1.80 7.97 -15.62
CA ASP A 60 2.50 6.71 -15.25
C ASP A 60 2.00 6.11 -13.91
N GLY A 61 0.71 6.28 -13.62
CA GLY A 61 0.03 5.68 -12.47
C GLY A 61 -0.62 4.33 -12.78
N ALA A 62 -1.03 3.60 -11.74
CA ALA A 62 -1.69 2.31 -11.91
C ALA A 62 -3.20 2.44 -12.17
N GLU A 63 -3.82 3.54 -11.73
CA GLU A 63 -5.25 3.84 -11.91
C GLU A 63 -6.15 2.66 -11.48
N ILE A 64 -5.89 2.13 -10.28
CA ILE A 64 -6.63 0.98 -9.74
C ILE A 64 -7.98 1.40 -9.15
N ASP A 65 -8.89 0.43 -9.03
CA ASP A 65 -10.18 0.65 -8.41
C ASP A 65 -10.07 0.78 -6.86
N PRO A 66 -11.07 1.42 -6.19
CA PRO A 66 -11.04 1.62 -4.75
C PRO A 66 -11.01 0.33 -3.92
N VAL A 67 -11.60 -0.76 -4.38
CA VAL A 67 -11.61 -2.04 -3.63
C VAL A 67 -10.20 -2.60 -3.61
N THR A 68 -9.53 -2.67 -4.77
CA THR A 68 -8.12 -3.08 -4.86
C THR A 68 -7.22 -2.18 -4.00
N PHE A 69 -7.42 -0.86 -4.04
CA PHE A 69 -6.62 0.07 -3.24
C PHE A 69 -6.77 -0.19 -1.73
N VAL A 70 -8.00 -0.31 -1.24
CA VAL A 70 -8.25 -0.61 0.18
C VAL A 70 -7.61 -1.94 0.56
N THR A 71 -7.69 -2.97 -0.30
CA THR A 71 -7.02 -4.24 -0.01
C THR A 71 -5.50 -4.12 0.04
N VAL A 72 -4.88 -3.31 -0.81
CA VAL A 72 -3.43 -3.01 -0.69
C VAL A 72 -3.12 -2.38 0.68
N ILE A 73 -3.91 -1.38 1.11
CA ILE A 73 -3.72 -0.74 2.41
C ILE A 73 -3.90 -1.74 3.56
N GLU A 74 -4.89 -2.63 3.49
CA GLU A 74 -5.10 -3.70 4.47
C GLU A 74 -3.90 -4.65 4.56
N GLU A 75 -3.32 -5.05 3.43
CA GLU A 75 -2.13 -5.92 3.45
C GLU A 75 -0.91 -5.22 4.08
N ILE A 76 -0.70 -3.93 3.81
CA ILE A 76 0.35 -3.15 4.47
C ILE A 76 0.07 -3.00 5.97
N ALA A 77 -1.20 -2.79 6.35
CA ALA A 77 -1.61 -2.58 7.74
C ALA A 77 -1.41 -3.81 8.63
N LYS A 78 -1.44 -5.02 8.05
CA LYS A 78 -1.10 -6.26 8.77
C LYS A 78 0.34 -6.27 9.28
N ALA A 79 1.26 -5.60 8.57
CA ALA A 79 2.67 -5.49 8.93
C ALA A 79 2.95 -4.28 9.83
N ASP A 80 2.42 -3.10 9.48
CA ASP A 80 2.50 -1.90 10.32
C ASP A 80 1.38 -0.91 9.98
N ALA A 81 0.55 -0.59 10.97
CA ALA A 81 -0.61 0.29 10.80
C ALA A 81 -0.22 1.74 10.47
N SER A 82 0.89 2.24 11.05
CA SER A 82 1.38 3.60 10.81
C SER A 82 1.86 3.78 9.36
N THR A 83 2.57 2.78 8.82
CA THR A 83 2.99 2.73 7.42
C THR A 83 1.79 2.73 6.48
N ALA A 84 0.78 1.91 6.75
CA ALA A 84 -0.45 1.86 5.96
C ALA A 84 -1.20 3.20 5.98
N TRP A 85 -1.30 3.84 7.15
CA TRP A 85 -1.92 5.16 7.30
C TRP A 85 -1.19 6.23 6.48
N CYS A 86 0.14 6.31 6.60
CA CYS A 86 0.94 7.26 5.82
C CYS A 86 0.78 7.06 4.31
N LEU A 87 0.78 5.81 3.84
CA LEU A 87 0.58 5.49 2.44
C LEU A 87 -0.82 5.89 1.95
N CYS A 88 -1.86 5.59 2.74
CA CYS A 88 -3.25 5.95 2.42
C CYS A 88 -3.41 7.47 2.28
N GLN A 89 -2.90 8.23 3.25
CA GLN A 89 -2.99 9.70 3.22
C GLN A 89 -2.19 10.33 2.07
N ALA A 90 -1.02 9.77 1.74
CA ALA A 90 -0.24 10.22 0.59
C ALA A 90 -0.94 9.93 -0.75
N SER A 91 -1.91 9.02 -0.80
CA SER A 91 -2.63 8.65 -2.03
C SER A 91 -4.01 9.33 -2.15
N GLY A 92 -4.69 9.59 -1.03
CA GLY A 92 -6.06 10.11 -1.00
C GLY A 92 -6.18 11.63 -0.88
N CYS A 93 -5.19 12.32 -0.33
CA CYS A 93 -5.21 13.77 -0.11
C CYS A 93 -4.20 14.56 -0.97
N SER A 94 -3.53 13.89 -1.90
CA SER A 94 -2.58 14.47 -2.86
C SER A 94 -3.24 15.02 -4.10
#